data_AF-A0AAD2CSZ8-F1
#
_entry.id   AF-A0AAD2CSZ8-F1
#
_cell.length_a   1.000
_cell.length_b   1.000
_cell.length_c   1.000
_cell.angle_alpha   90.00
_cell.angle_beta   90.00
_cell.angle_gamma   90.00
#
_symmetry.space_group_name_H-M   'P 1'
#
loop_
_entity.id
_entity.type
_entity.pdbx_description
1 polymer ?
#
loop_
_entity_poly.entity_id
_entity_poly.type
_entity_poly.pdbx_seq_one_letter_code
_entity_poly.pdbx_strand_id
1 'polypeptide(L)'
;MENEITDPIVFRSLSENQKKLVAVLPIPSAILSLIGSSIIVYMGLQSRKNPSKKWTPYNRLVTAMSFFDIITSITLALASFLYPKETSDKAWVFGNETTCSAVGFFQQLLYAVILYYGSLSVYFVLTARFGFSNKQVAKRIEPFMHIFCFGYPLVTAFVGLFLSAYSEPEIGLGCWVKRWPKRCVSYREPIGSEEKCRSEVVGWILGGWVGVSVFVLALLNTVILFIHVRRQEQKAKALERQATRTKGDERLDRPSLYRTEMLKYEEEEKSDALITSVRTVPPRTNSTDDLADQSRQLKRLKLVLTQALLYFLSFVLTSGTSQLPRLIESFPDTAVDEKELPYNLYGLVLAQCILYPLQGFTNMLVYIRPKYLAIATENPKESRLWVFKRAVFGRDDNIDTSGRDGDNNDELQKSEDDTRKPSSADGTEVPSIPSPNQPIKKAVSAGGASVASVSSVATGSQEMKEVMERAKRRLERYKADRLTKESSDRSLKEGYEPGSPPADMMSPIAKVRAKLKLESAGFSNPLDDFDEPRPVPEFSGGPSIRGKGGTGPSTIRMDGSIVAAAADSSGFSN
;
A
#
# COMPACT_ATOMS: atom_id res chain seq x y z
N MET A 1 51.98 -27.27 30.14
CA MET A 1 50.92 -26.24 30.14
C MET A 1 50.16 -26.31 28.82
N GLU A 2 49.75 -27.52 28.44
CA GLU A 2 48.88 -27.82 27.30
C GLU A 2 47.95 -28.92 27.82
N ASN A 3 46.67 -28.86 27.49
CA ASN A 3 45.54 -29.66 28.02
C ASN A 3 44.75 -29.01 29.16
N GLU A 4 44.50 -27.70 29.09
CA GLU A 4 43.22 -27.21 29.60
C GLU A 4 42.16 -27.71 28.60
N ILE A 5 41.53 -28.84 28.94
CA ILE A 5 40.41 -29.41 28.18
C ILE A 5 39.28 -28.38 28.27
N THR A 6 39.17 -27.52 27.27
CA THR A 6 37.99 -26.69 27.11
C THR A 6 36.84 -27.63 26.79
N ASP A 7 35.96 -27.86 27.77
CA ASP A 7 34.72 -28.59 27.56
C ASP A 7 34.02 -28.01 26.32
N PRO A 8 33.54 -28.87 25.39
CA PRO A 8 32.90 -28.39 24.18
C PRO A 8 31.70 -27.53 24.56
N ILE A 9 31.70 -26.27 24.11
CA ILE A 9 30.59 -25.35 24.34
C ILE A 9 29.37 -25.93 23.61
N VAL A 10 28.44 -26.50 24.39
CA VAL A 10 27.18 -27.06 23.87
C VAL A 10 26.20 -25.91 23.67
N PHE A 11 25.96 -25.52 22.42
CA PHE A 11 24.97 -24.50 22.08
C PHE A 11 23.56 -25.08 22.08
N ARG A 12 22.58 -24.31 22.56
CA ARG A 12 21.16 -24.68 22.46
C ARG A 12 20.67 -24.52 21.02
N SER A 13 20.40 -25.64 20.33
CA SER A 13 19.77 -25.65 19.01
C SER A 13 18.25 -25.84 19.10
N LEU A 14 17.54 -25.43 18.05
CA LEU A 14 16.12 -25.76 17.89
C LEU A 14 15.93 -27.28 17.80
N SER A 15 14.89 -27.80 18.44
CA SER A 15 14.50 -29.20 18.29
C SER A 15 13.98 -29.49 16.88
N GLU A 16 14.04 -30.75 16.46
CA GLU A 16 13.55 -31.19 15.14
C GLU A 16 12.10 -30.79 14.86
N ASN A 17 11.24 -30.81 15.87
CA ASN A 17 9.85 -30.38 15.72
C ASN A 17 9.72 -28.86 15.52
N GLN A 18 10.57 -28.07 16.19
CA GLN A 18 10.61 -26.62 16.00
C GLN A 18 11.11 -26.27 14.60
N LYS A 19 12.14 -26.95 14.10
CA LYS A 19 12.64 -26.79 12.73
C LYS A 19 11.57 -27.09 11.68
N LYS A 20 10.85 -28.21 11.83
CA LYS A 20 9.73 -28.59 10.95
C LYS A 20 8.59 -27.56 10.99
N LEU A 21 8.27 -27.04 12.18
CA LEU A 21 7.21 -26.05 12.32
C LEU A 21 7.56 -24.74 11.61
N VAL A 22 8.76 -24.21 11.82
CA VAL A 22 9.25 -22.98 11.15
C VAL A 22 9.24 -23.13 9.62
N ALA A 23 9.52 -24.33 9.10
CA ALA A 23 9.50 -24.58 7.66
C ALA A 23 8.09 -24.47 7.04
N VAL A 24 7.05 -24.97 7.73
CA VAL A 24 5.68 -25.09 7.17
C VAL A 24 4.79 -23.89 7.51
N LEU A 25 4.99 -23.26 8.67
CA LEU A 25 4.13 -22.21 9.18
C LEU A 25 3.94 -20.99 8.26
N PRO A 26 4.92 -20.57 7.43
CA PRO A 26 4.73 -19.49 6.45
C PRO A 26 3.75 -19.79 5.34
N ILE A 27 3.52 -21.06 5.00
CA ILE A 27 2.80 -21.47 3.79
C ILE A 27 1.32 -21.03 3.81
N PRO A 28 0.52 -21.29 4.86
CA PRO A 28 -0.88 -20.86 4.88
C PRO A 28 -1.04 -19.34 4.78
N SER A 29 -0.18 -18.58 5.48
CA SER A 29 -0.17 -17.11 5.43
C SER A 29 0.18 -16.59 4.03
N ALA A 30 1.17 -17.21 3.38
CA ALA A 30 1.55 -16.88 2.01
C ALA A 30 0.41 -17.15 1.01
N ILE A 31 -0.31 -18.26 1.15
CA ILE A 31 -1.49 -18.56 0.31
C ILE A 31 -2.59 -17.50 0.48
N LEU A 32 -2.91 -17.13 1.73
CA LEU A 32 -3.88 -16.07 2.00
C LEU A 32 -3.46 -14.73 1.39
N SER A 33 -2.17 -14.40 1.48
CA SER A 33 -1.61 -13.19 0.89
C SER A 33 -1.63 -13.20 -0.63
N LEU A 34 -1.35 -14.36 -1.25
CA LEU A 34 -1.45 -14.55 -2.69
C LEU A 34 -2.88 -14.30 -3.18
N ILE A 35 -3.88 -14.86 -2.49
CA ILE A 35 -5.31 -14.64 -2.79
C ILE A 35 -5.66 -13.15 -2.63
N GLY A 36 -5.29 -12.54 -1.49
CA GLY A 36 -5.62 -11.14 -1.20
C GLY A 36 -5.03 -10.17 -2.23
N SER A 37 -3.76 -10.35 -2.57
CA SER A 37 -3.08 -9.54 -3.58
C SER A 37 -3.66 -9.74 -4.98
N SER A 38 -4.00 -10.98 -5.33
CA SER A 38 -4.66 -11.28 -6.61
C SER A 38 -6.02 -10.59 -6.74
N ILE A 39 -6.79 -10.51 -5.65
CA ILE A 39 -8.06 -9.78 -5.61
C ILE A 39 -7.84 -8.27 -5.82
N ILE A 40 -6.84 -7.67 -5.18
CA ILE A 40 -6.50 -6.25 -5.40
C ILE A 40 -6.13 -6.02 -6.87
N VAL A 41 -5.23 -6.84 -7.42
CA VAL A 41 -4.80 -6.72 -8.82
C VAL A 41 -5.98 -6.85 -9.77
N TYR A 42 -6.85 -7.84 -9.55
CA TYR A 42 -8.10 -8.01 -10.29
C TYR A 42 -8.97 -6.75 -10.24
N MET A 43 -9.25 -6.21 -9.05
CA MET A 43 -10.06 -5.00 -8.88
C MET A 43 -9.41 -3.76 -9.52
N GLY A 44 -8.08 -3.66 -9.47
CA GLY A 44 -7.29 -2.60 -10.10
C GLY A 44 -7.40 -2.65 -11.62
N LEU A 45 -7.24 -3.83 -12.22
CA LEU A 45 -7.39 -4.07 -13.66
C LEU A 45 -8.84 -3.87 -14.12
N GLN A 46 -9.83 -4.33 -13.36
CA GLN A 46 -11.24 -4.10 -13.67
C GLN A 46 -11.59 -2.60 -13.63
N SER A 47 -11.01 -1.86 -12.67
CA SER A 47 -11.18 -0.40 -12.58
C SER A 47 -10.53 0.33 -13.76
N ARG A 48 -9.44 -0.21 -14.33
CA ARG A 48 -8.82 0.33 -15.55
C ARG A 48 -9.68 0.06 -16.79
N LYS A 49 -10.30 -1.13 -16.88
CA LYS A 49 -11.13 -1.53 -18.02
C LYS A 49 -12.45 -0.76 -18.09
N ASN A 50 -13.03 -0.39 -16.95
CA ASN A 50 -14.32 0.30 -16.92
C ASN A 50 -14.15 1.82 -17.11
N PRO A 51 -14.60 2.41 -18.25
CA PRO A 51 -14.43 3.84 -18.53
C PRO A 51 -15.15 4.76 -17.54
N SER A 52 -16.20 4.27 -16.88
CA SER A 52 -16.92 5.03 -15.84
C SER A 52 -16.12 5.19 -14.55
N LYS A 53 -15.15 4.30 -14.30
CA LYS A 53 -14.34 4.29 -13.09
C LYS A 53 -13.01 5.00 -13.35
N LYS A 54 -12.70 6.01 -12.54
CA LYS A 54 -11.42 6.70 -12.62
C LYS A 54 -10.31 5.81 -12.05
N TRP A 55 -9.29 5.53 -12.85
CA TRP A 55 -8.07 4.88 -12.36
C TRP A 55 -7.21 5.91 -11.61
N THR A 56 -7.33 5.94 -10.29
CA THR A 56 -6.64 6.92 -9.43
C THR A 56 -5.19 6.51 -9.15
N PRO A 57 -4.30 7.44 -8.76
CA PRO A 57 -2.94 7.11 -8.31
C PRO A 57 -2.94 6.09 -7.17
N TYR A 58 -3.86 6.25 -6.21
CA TYR A 58 -4.07 5.27 -5.13
C TYR A 58 -4.26 3.85 -5.68
N ASN A 59 -5.16 3.65 -6.64
CA ASN A 59 -5.42 2.32 -7.20
C ASN A 59 -4.17 1.77 -7.91
N ARG A 60 -3.38 2.61 -8.58
CA ARG A 60 -2.14 2.20 -9.25
C ARG A 60 -1.04 1.81 -8.27
N LEU A 61 -0.80 2.61 -7.24
CA LEU A 61 0.18 2.32 -6.18
C LEU A 61 -0.14 1.00 -5.47
N VAL A 62 -1.40 0.81 -5.04
CA VAL A 62 -1.81 -0.42 -4.34
C VAL A 62 -1.78 -1.63 -5.27
N THR A 63 -2.15 -1.48 -6.55
CA THR A 63 -2.04 -2.58 -7.54
C THR A 63 -0.58 -2.99 -7.77
N ALA A 64 0.33 -2.02 -7.90
CA ALA A 64 1.75 -2.30 -8.06
C ALA A 64 2.34 -2.97 -6.82
N MET A 65 2.01 -2.48 -5.62
CA MET A 65 2.38 -3.12 -4.35
C MET A 65 1.91 -4.58 -4.29
N SER A 66 0.65 -4.84 -4.63
CA SER A 66 0.10 -6.21 -4.63
C SER A 66 0.74 -7.13 -5.66
N PHE A 67 1.25 -6.60 -6.78
CA PHE A 67 2.02 -7.41 -7.72
C PHE A 67 3.32 -7.93 -7.07
N PHE A 68 4.03 -7.08 -6.32
CA PHE A 68 5.20 -7.53 -5.56
C PHE A 68 4.81 -8.46 -4.41
N ASP A 69 3.66 -8.26 -3.76
CA ASP A 69 3.17 -9.18 -2.71
C ASP A 69 2.89 -10.60 -3.24
N ILE A 70 2.46 -10.75 -4.49
CA ILE A 70 2.33 -12.06 -5.14
C ILE A 70 3.71 -12.75 -5.22
N ILE A 71 4.71 -12.02 -5.70
CA ILE A 71 6.10 -12.52 -5.81
C ILE A 71 6.65 -12.85 -4.41
N THR A 72 6.44 -11.97 -3.42
CA THR A 72 6.79 -12.17 -2.01
C THR A 72 6.19 -13.46 -1.49
N SER A 73 4.88 -13.66 -1.69
CA SER A 73 4.17 -14.78 -1.10
C SER A 73 4.68 -16.12 -1.66
N ILE A 74 4.92 -16.19 -2.97
CA ILE A 74 5.52 -17.37 -3.60
C ILE A 74 6.94 -17.60 -3.07
N THR A 75 7.76 -16.55 -3.02
CA THR A 75 9.15 -16.62 -2.54
C THR A 75 9.22 -17.13 -1.10
N LEU A 76 8.42 -16.56 -0.19
CA LEU A 76 8.41 -16.93 1.23
C LEU A 76 7.83 -18.31 1.49
N ALA A 77 6.86 -18.76 0.68
CA ALA A 77 6.33 -20.12 0.78
C ALA A 77 7.37 -21.19 0.40
N LEU A 78 8.28 -20.86 -0.53
CA LEU A 78 9.31 -21.78 -1.02
C LEU A 78 10.65 -21.62 -0.28
N ALA A 79 10.90 -20.47 0.33
CA ALA A 79 12.17 -20.08 0.93
C ALA A 79 12.75 -21.15 1.88
N SER A 80 11.93 -21.75 2.74
CA SER A 80 12.36 -22.75 3.72
C SER A 80 12.97 -24.02 3.11
N PHE A 81 12.64 -24.33 1.86
CA PHE A 81 13.06 -25.56 1.18
C PHE A 81 14.25 -25.35 0.24
N LEU A 82 14.51 -24.09 -0.13
CA LEU A 82 15.49 -23.70 -1.14
C LEU A 82 16.87 -23.31 -0.56
N TYR A 83 17.09 -23.57 0.73
CA TYR A 83 18.41 -23.48 1.35
C TYR A 83 19.39 -24.53 0.77
N PRO A 84 20.70 -24.32 0.88
CA PRO A 84 21.70 -25.30 0.48
C PRO A 84 21.67 -26.56 1.36
N LYS A 85 21.32 -27.71 0.78
CA LYS A 85 21.24 -29.01 1.51
C LYS A 85 22.56 -29.41 2.19
N GLU A 86 23.69 -29.00 1.62
CA GLU A 86 25.03 -29.36 2.08
C GLU A 86 25.42 -28.65 3.38
N THR A 87 24.89 -27.46 3.65
CA THR A 87 25.30 -26.60 4.78
C THR A 87 24.18 -26.27 5.76
N SER A 88 22.92 -26.43 5.35
CA SER A 88 21.75 -26.10 6.16
C SER A 88 21.34 -27.26 7.06
N ASP A 89 21.04 -26.96 8.32
CA ASP A 89 20.47 -27.90 9.30
C ASP A 89 18.94 -27.84 9.42
N LYS A 90 18.28 -27.05 8.53
CA LYS A 90 16.83 -26.88 8.48
C LYS A 90 16.10 -28.10 7.90
N ALA A 91 14.83 -28.26 8.28
CA ALA A 91 14.01 -29.39 7.86
C ALA A 91 13.63 -29.33 6.37
N TRP A 92 13.64 -30.48 5.71
CA TRP A 92 13.18 -30.69 4.31
C TRP A 92 13.89 -29.84 3.25
N VAL A 93 15.15 -29.48 3.49
CA VAL A 93 15.94 -28.71 2.55
C VAL A 93 16.41 -29.57 1.37
N PHE A 94 16.21 -29.06 0.15
CA PHE A 94 16.65 -29.71 -1.08
C PHE A 94 17.33 -28.76 -2.07
N GLY A 95 17.50 -27.48 -1.70
CA GLY A 95 18.14 -26.47 -2.54
C GLY A 95 19.68 -26.54 -2.54
N ASN A 96 20.26 -25.53 -3.17
CA ASN A 96 21.70 -25.28 -3.27
C ASN A 96 22.00 -23.77 -3.17
N GLU A 97 23.26 -23.38 -3.28
CA GLU A 97 23.69 -21.97 -3.24
C GLU A 97 23.02 -21.08 -4.30
N THR A 98 22.69 -21.66 -5.47
CA THR A 98 22.01 -20.92 -6.56
C THR A 98 20.56 -20.65 -6.21
N THR A 99 19.83 -21.64 -5.67
CA THR A 99 18.45 -21.43 -5.23
C THR A 99 18.38 -20.47 -4.05
N CYS A 100 19.34 -20.53 -3.13
CA CYS A 100 19.47 -19.57 -2.04
C CYS A 100 19.74 -18.15 -2.55
N SER A 101 20.65 -17.98 -3.51
CA SER A 101 20.90 -16.69 -4.16
C SER A 101 19.66 -16.14 -4.87
N ALA A 102 18.87 -17.00 -5.53
CA ALA A 102 17.61 -16.61 -6.16
C ALA A 102 16.58 -16.16 -5.12
N VAL A 103 16.42 -16.90 -4.02
CA VAL A 103 15.56 -16.48 -2.90
C VAL A 103 16.01 -15.13 -2.36
N GLY A 104 17.30 -14.93 -2.13
CA GLY A 104 17.85 -13.66 -1.65
C GLY A 104 17.61 -12.49 -2.61
N PHE A 105 17.78 -12.73 -3.92
CA PHE A 105 17.46 -11.74 -4.96
C PHE A 105 15.98 -11.33 -4.92
N PHE A 106 15.07 -12.30 -4.92
CA PHE A 106 13.65 -12.00 -4.88
C PHE A 106 13.27 -11.36 -3.57
N GLN A 107 13.84 -11.80 -2.44
CA GLN A 107 13.64 -11.20 -1.14
C GLN A 107 14.08 -9.73 -1.14
N GLN A 108 15.20 -9.40 -1.78
CA GLN A 108 15.70 -8.03 -1.90
C GLN A 108 14.75 -7.18 -2.75
N LEU A 109 14.21 -7.74 -3.82
CA LEU A 109 13.18 -7.09 -4.63
C LEU A 109 11.90 -6.76 -3.82
N LEU A 110 11.60 -7.50 -2.75
CA LEU A 110 10.40 -7.26 -1.93
C LEU A 110 10.45 -5.96 -1.14
N TYR A 111 11.62 -5.33 -1.01
CA TYR A 111 11.71 -3.97 -0.46
C TYR A 111 10.91 -2.96 -1.28
N ALA A 112 10.52 -3.31 -2.52
CA ALA A 112 9.58 -2.52 -3.31
C ALA A 112 8.27 -2.30 -2.59
N VAL A 113 7.78 -3.32 -1.89
CA VAL A 113 6.56 -3.21 -1.10
C VAL A 113 6.72 -2.20 0.03
N ILE A 114 7.81 -2.29 0.80
CA ILE A 114 8.11 -1.35 1.89
C ILE A 114 8.10 0.08 1.33
N LEU A 115 8.80 0.32 0.22
CA LEU A 115 8.80 1.63 -0.44
C LEU A 115 7.41 2.07 -0.93
N TYR A 116 6.56 1.14 -1.40
CA TYR A 116 5.18 1.44 -1.77
C TYR A 116 4.32 1.86 -0.57
N TYR A 117 4.52 1.28 0.62
CA TYR A 117 3.87 1.78 1.84
C TYR A 117 4.30 3.21 2.17
N GLY A 118 5.60 3.51 2.04
CA GLY A 118 6.12 4.87 2.19
C GLY A 118 5.47 5.85 1.20
N SER A 119 5.40 5.46 -0.07
CA SER A 119 4.75 6.24 -1.13
C SER A 119 3.25 6.44 -0.90
N LEU A 120 2.55 5.42 -0.41
CA LEU A 120 1.13 5.48 -0.07
C LEU A 120 0.88 6.44 1.10
N SER A 121 1.75 6.42 2.10
CA SER A 121 1.71 7.36 3.23
C SER A 121 1.89 8.81 2.77
N VAL A 122 2.88 9.06 1.90
CA VAL A 122 3.09 10.39 1.28
C VAL A 122 1.87 10.81 0.45
N TYR A 123 1.28 9.89 -0.33
CA TYR A 123 0.06 10.13 -1.10
C TYR A 123 -1.10 10.62 -0.21
N PHE A 124 -1.31 10.00 0.95
CA PHE A 124 -2.38 10.41 1.87
C PHE A 124 -2.15 11.82 2.42
N VAL A 125 -0.92 12.17 2.81
CA VAL A 125 -0.61 13.52 3.30
C VAL A 125 -0.77 14.55 2.18
N LEU A 126 -0.25 14.29 0.98
CA LEU A 126 -0.38 15.19 -0.17
C LEU A 126 -1.84 15.51 -0.51
N THR A 127 -2.69 14.48 -0.56
CA THR A 127 -4.09 14.66 -0.93
C THR A 127 -4.93 15.25 0.19
N ALA A 128 -4.73 14.80 1.44
CA ALA A 128 -5.57 15.22 2.56
C ALA A 128 -5.14 16.55 3.19
N ARG A 129 -3.83 16.77 3.38
CA ARG A 129 -3.29 17.97 4.06
C ARG A 129 -2.96 19.09 3.08
N PHE A 130 -2.37 18.74 1.94
CA PHE A 130 -1.92 19.72 0.95
C PHE A 130 -2.92 19.94 -0.19
N GLY A 131 -4.04 19.21 -0.20
CA GLY A 131 -5.10 19.40 -1.19
C GLY A 131 -4.68 19.07 -2.62
N PHE A 132 -3.66 18.23 -2.81
CA PHE A 132 -3.23 17.84 -4.14
C PHE A 132 -4.35 17.05 -4.83
N SER A 133 -4.70 17.46 -6.04
CA SER A 133 -5.63 16.69 -6.87
C SER A 133 -4.97 15.40 -7.37
N ASN A 134 -5.78 14.36 -7.60
CA ASN A 134 -5.31 13.11 -8.19
C ASN A 134 -4.59 13.33 -9.53
N LYS A 135 -4.98 14.34 -10.32
CA LYS A 135 -4.31 14.70 -11.58
C LYS A 135 -2.90 15.24 -11.35
N GLN A 136 -2.73 16.10 -10.34
CA GLN A 136 -1.41 16.66 -9.99
C GLN A 136 -0.47 15.57 -9.49
N VAL A 137 -0.93 14.70 -8.59
CA VAL A 137 -0.13 13.57 -8.09
C VAL A 137 0.24 12.65 -9.25
N ALA A 138 -0.73 12.28 -10.10
CA ALA A 138 -0.49 11.38 -11.23
C ALA A 138 0.57 11.89 -12.21
N LYS A 139 0.53 13.18 -12.53
CA LYS A 139 1.41 13.76 -13.55
C LYS A 139 2.81 14.09 -13.01
N ARG A 140 2.92 14.50 -11.75
CA ARG A 140 4.16 15.10 -11.20
C ARG A 140 4.91 14.22 -10.23
N ILE A 141 4.24 13.40 -9.42
CA ILE A 141 4.84 12.74 -8.26
C ILE A 141 4.85 11.23 -8.44
N GLU A 142 3.75 10.66 -8.94
CA GLU A 142 3.58 9.23 -9.12
C GLU A 142 4.66 8.56 -9.99
N PRO A 143 5.16 9.14 -11.09
CA PRO A 143 6.25 8.53 -11.86
C PRO A 143 7.51 8.34 -11.02
N PHE A 144 7.87 9.33 -10.19
CA PHE A 144 9.02 9.24 -9.29
C PHE A 144 8.80 8.20 -8.19
N MET A 145 7.58 8.10 -7.64
CA MET A 145 7.24 7.06 -6.67
C MET A 145 7.47 5.66 -7.27
N HIS A 146 6.97 5.38 -8.47
CA HIS A 146 7.17 4.07 -9.10
C HIS A 146 8.63 3.79 -9.46
N ILE A 147 9.35 4.77 -10.02
CA ILE A 147 10.77 4.63 -10.36
C ILE A 147 11.58 4.32 -9.09
N PHE A 148 11.33 5.03 -8.00
CA PHE A 148 12.03 4.79 -6.74
C PHE A 148 11.65 3.45 -6.10
N CYS A 149 10.34 3.17 -5.97
CA CYS A 149 9.85 1.93 -5.36
C CYS A 149 10.32 0.67 -6.09
N PHE A 150 10.43 0.69 -7.42
CA PHE A 150 10.90 -0.46 -8.19
C PHE A 150 12.40 -0.44 -8.44
N GLY A 151 12.94 0.72 -8.84
CA GLY A 151 14.33 0.86 -9.26
C GLY A 151 15.31 0.58 -8.14
N TYR A 152 15.08 1.10 -6.93
CA TYR A 152 16.00 0.89 -5.82
C TYR A 152 16.13 -0.60 -5.42
N PRO A 153 15.03 -1.33 -5.13
CA PRO A 153 15.10 -2.75 -4.78
C PRO A 153 15.67 -3.61 -5.92
N LEU A 154 15.37 -3.26 -7.17
CA LEU A 154 15.92 -3.98 -8.32
C LEU A 154 17.44 -3.81 -8.42
N VAL A 155 17.93 -2.57 -8.36
CA VAL A 155 19.38 -2.29 -8.42
C VAL A 155 20.10 -2.97 -7.26
N THR A 156 19.59 -2.83 -6.04
CA THR A 156 20.19 -3.48 -4.85
C THR A 156 20.12 -5.01 -4.92
N ALA A 157 19.06 -5.58 -5.50
CA ALA A 157 18.95 -7.02 -5.73
C ALA A 157 20.07 -7.53 -6.64
N PHE A 158 20.35 -6.83 -7.74
CA PHE A 158 21.45 -7.13 -8.64
C PHE A 158 22.81 -6.93 -7.99
N VAL A 159 23.01 -5.83 -7.23
CA VAL A 159 24.26 -5.60 -6.50
C VAL A 159 24.55 -6.76 -5.54
N GLY A 160 23.57 -7.18 -4.75
CA GLY A 160 23.74 -8.34 -3.85
C GLY A 160 24.06 -9.64 -4.60
N LEU A 161 23.47 -9.85 -5.79
CA LEU A 161 23.74 -11.00 -6.64
C LEU A 161 25.18 -10.97 -7.19
N PHE A 162 25.62 -9.85 -7.76
CA PHE A 162 26.98 -9.70 -8.30
C PHE A 162 28.05 -9.79 -7.22
N LEU A 163 27.76 -9.30 -6.02
CA LEU A 163 28.64 -9.46 -4.86
C LEU A 163 28.65 -10.87 -4.29
N SER A 164 27.77 -11.77 -4.78
CA SER A 164 27.48 -13.07 -4.16
C SER A 164 27.25 -12.96 -2.66
N ALA A 165 26.50 -11.92 -2.24
CA ALA A 165 26.32 -11.58 -0.84
C ALA A 165 25.16 -12.35 -0.18
N TYR A 166 24.33 -13.05 -0.97
CA TYR A 166 23.21 -13.82 -0.44
C TYR A 166 23.67 -15.18 0.09
N SER A 167 23.39 -15.44 1.36
CA SER A 167 23.56 -16.75 1.97
C SER A 167 22.43 -17.01 2.97
N GLU A 168 22.42 -18.20 3.56
CA GLU A 168 21.50 -18.53 4.63
C GLU A 168 21.78 -17.69 5.89
N PRO A 169 20.78 -16.98 6.45
CA PRO A 169 20.90 -16.33 7.74
C PRO A 169 20.60 -17.32 8.88
N GLU A 170 21.18 -17.05 10.05
CA GLU A 170 20.95 -17.79 11.30
C GLU A 170 19.49 -17.62 11.75
N ILE A 171 18.91 -16.43 11.55
CA ILE A 171 17.50 -16.13 11.82
C ILE A 171 16.83 -15.55 10.59
N GLY A 172 15.64 -16.06 10.32
CA GLY A 172 14.70 -15.45 9.38
C GLY A 172 14.21 -16.41 8.32
N LEU A 173 13.35 -15.85 7.47
CA LEU A 173 12.72 -16.56 6.37
C LEU A 173 13.50 -16.25 5.09
N GLY A 174 14.08 -17.28 4.48
CA GLY A 174 14.81 -17.20 3.23
C GLY A 174 16.26 -16.75 3.37
N CYS A 175 16.92 -16.63 2.22
CA CYS A 175 18.30 -16.21 2.13
C CYS A 175 18.42 -14.68 2.10
N TRP A 176 19.49 -14.14 2.68
CA TRP A 176 19.73 -12.71 2.75
C TRP A 176 21.23 -12.39 2.74
N VAL A 177 21.57 -11.11 2.77
CA VAL A 177 22.93 -10.61 2.90
C VAL A 177 23.57 -11.14 4.19
N LYS A 178 24.51 -12.08 4.09
CA LYS A 178 25.30 -12.61 5.20
C LYS A 178 26.64 -13.16 4.66
N ARG A 179 27.67 -13.27 5.53
CA ARG A 179 29.01 -13.82 5.22
C ARG A 179 29.68 -13.24 3.97
N TRP A 180 29.61 -11.91 3.83
CA TRP A 180 30.27 -11.19 2.74
C TRP A 180 31.51 -10.43 3.24
N PRO A 181 32.67 -10.49 2.55
CA PRO A 181 32.95 -11.31 1.35
C PRO A 181 32.95 -12.82 1.64
N LYS A 182 32.84 -13.65 0.59
CA LYS A 182 32.76 -15.11 0.73
C LYS A 182 33.91 -15.63 1.59
N ARG A 183 33.59 -16.51 2.54
CA ARG A 183 34.54 -17.11 3.51
C ARG A 183 35.14 -16.12 4.51
N CYS A 184 34.52 -14.95 4.69
CA CYS A 184 34.85 -14.14 5.86
C CYS A 184 34.48 -14.92 7.13
N VAL A 185 35.37 -14.89 8.11
CA VAL A 185 35.13 -15.53 9.40
C VAL A 185 34.53 -14.50 10.35
N SER A 186 33.50 -14.92 11.09
CA SER A 186 32.91 -14.07 12.13
C SER A 186 34.00 -13.73 13.15
N TYR A 187 33.89 -12.54 13.77
CA TYR A 187 34.93 -11.78 14.49
C TYR A 187 35.77 -12.52 15.57
N ARG A 188 35.54 -13.81 15.82
CA ARG A 188 35.97 -14.51 17.04
C ARG A 188 36.80 -15.77 16.84
N GLU A 189 37.16 -16.17 15.61
CA GLU A 189 38.18 -17.21 15.46
C GLU A 189 39.61 -16.62 15.53
N PRO A 190 40.53 -17.27 16.26
CA PRO A 190 41.86 -16.72 16.53
C PRO A 190 42.71 -16.61 15.25
N ILE A 191 42.93 -15.35 14.87
CA ILE A 191 44.08 -14.74 14.17
C ILE A 191 44.89 -15.70 13.29
N GLY A 192 44.44 -15.81 12.04
CA GLY A 192 45.16 -16.40 10.92
C GLY A 192 44.78 -15.75 9.59
N SER A 193 44.94 -14.43 9.45
CA SER A 193 44.85 -13.66 8.19
C SER A 193 43.50 -13.58 7.45
N GLU A 194 42.37 -13.93 8.05
CA GLU A 194 41.08 -13.90 7.35
C GLU A 194 40.39 -12.52 7.38
N GLU A 195 39.76 -12.18 6.25
CA GLU A 195 39.10 -10.90 6.00
C GLU A 195 37.83 -10.74 6.85
N LYS A 196 37.70 -9.61 7.56
CA LYS A 196 36.55 -9.29 8.41
C LYS A 196 35.25 -9.21 7.59
N CYS A 197 34.20 -9.88 8.06
CA CYS A 197 32.87 -9.78 7.46
C CYS A 197 32.34 -8.34 7.47
N ARG A 198 31.81 -7.89 6.32
CA ARG A 198 31.17 -6.59 6.11
C ARG A 198 29.68 -6.71 5.81
N SER A 199 29.09 -7.90 6.00
CA SER A 199 27.67 -8.17 5.73
C SER A 199 26.72 -7.26 6.50
N GLU A 200 27.10 -6.80 7.69
CA GLU A 200 26.29 -5.87 8.48
C GLU A 200 26.14 -4.52 7.76
N VAL A 201 27.26 -3.89 7.38
CA VAL A 201 27.27 -2.62 6.65
C VAL A 201 26.54 -2.75 5.32
N VAL A 202 26.79 -3.84 4.58
CA VAL A 202 26.09 -4.11 3.31
C VAL A 202 24.60 -4.34 3.55
N GLY A 203 24.21 -5.08 4.58
CA GLY A 203 22.81 -5.32 4.94
C GLY A 203 22.07 -4.03 5.32
N TRP A 204 22.73 -3.14 6.06
CA TRP A 204 22.20 -1.81 6.37
C TRP A 204 22.00 -0.98 5.11
N ILE A 205 23.01 -0.92 4.23
CA ILE A 205 22.97 -0.18 2.96
C ILE A 205 21.91 -0.75 2.01
N LEU A 206 21.75 -2.07 1.91
CA LEU A 206 20.82 -2.67 0.96
C LEU A 206 19.37 -2.65 1.47
N GLY A 207 19.14 -2.81 2.77
CA GLY A 207 17.77 -2.93 3.32
C GLY A 207 17.53 -2.16 4.62
N GLY A 208 18.44 -2.21 5.58
CA GLY A 208 18.21 -1.69 6.93
C GLY A 208 17.78 -0.22 6.96
N TRP A 209 18.49 0.68 6.27
CA TRP A 209 18.14 2.11 6.26
C TRP A 209 16.80 2.38 5.57
N VAL A 210 16.44 1.60 4.55
CA VAL A 210 15.17 1.72 3.84
C VAL A 210 14.01 1.34 4.76
N GLY A 211 14.13 0.21 5.46
CA GLY A 211 13.13 -0.23 6.43
C GLY A 211 12.87 0.82 7.50
N VAL A 212 13.93 1.31 8.14
CA VAL A 212 13.84 2.32 9.22
C VAL A 212 13.31 3.65 8.69
N SER A 213 13.84 4.17 7.58
CA SER A 213 13.42 5.45 7.03
C SER A 213 11.96 5.45 6.57
N VAL A 214 11.48 4.37 5.93
CA VAL A 214 10.07 4.22 5.57
C VAL A 214 9.18 4.13 6.79
N PHE A 215 9.57 3.38 7.83
CA PHE A 215 8.82 3.30 9.07
C PHE A 215 8.66 4.68 9.72
N VAL A 216 9.76 5.42 9.87
CA VAL A 216 9.76 6.77 10.44
C VAL A 216 8.90 7.71 9.58
N LEU A 217 9.09 7.70 8.25
CA LEU A 217 8.30 8.50 7.32
C LEU A 217 6.80 8.20 7.43
N ALA A 218 6.43 6.92 7.46
CA ALA A 218 5.03 6.49 7.54
C ALA A 218 4.39 6.89 8.87
N LEU A 219 5.13 6.77 9.97
CA LEU A 219 4.70 7.20 11.29
C LEU A 219 4.48 8.73 11.34
N LEU A 220 5.47 9.52 10.90
CA LEU A 220 5.40 10.98 10.89
C LEU A 220 4.23 11.47 10.03
N ASN A 221 4.05 10.93 8.84
CA ASN A 221 2.94 11.26 7.95
C ASN A 221 1.58 10.92 8.57
N THR A 222 1.48 9.79 9.27
CA THR A 222 0.26 9.38 9.98
C THR A 222 -0.07 10.33 11.13
N VAL A 223 0.94 10.74 11.90
CA VAL A 223 0.80 11.74 12.97
C VAL A 223 0.37 13.10 12.41
N ILE A 224 1.00 13.57 11.33
CA ILE A 224 0.63 14.81 10.64
C ILE A 224 -0.83 14.76 10.18
N LEU A 225 -1.25 13.65 9.57
CA LEU A 225 -2.62 13.47 9.11
C LEU A 225 -3.61 13.47 10.27
N PHE A 226 -3.29 12.77 11.37
CA PHE A 226 -4.12 12.73 12.57
C PHE A 226 -4.32 14.14 13.16
N ILE A 227 -3.22 14.89 13.36
CA ILE A 227 -3.27 16.27 13.86
C ILE A 227 -4.11 17.15 12.92
N HIS A 228 -3.95 17.00 11.60
CA HIS A 228 -4.73 17.75 10.62
C HIS A 228 -6.23 17.48 10.75
N VAL A 229 -6.64 16.21 10.80
CA VAL A 229 -8.05 15.82 10.95
C VAL A 229 -8.63 16.35 12.26
N ARG A 230 -7.89 16.24 13.37
CA ARG A 230 -8.32 16.76 14.68
C ARG A 230 -8.53 18.27 14.67
N ARG A 231 -7.61 19.02 14.05
CA ARG A 231 -7.75 20.48 13.89
C ARG A 231 -8.98 20.84 13.05
N GLN A 232 -9.26 20.11 11.96
CA GLN A 232 -10.45 20.35 11.15
C GLN A 232 -11.75 20.04 11.89
N GLU A 233 -11.76 18.98 12.70
CA GLU A 233 -12.90 18.65 13.54
C GLU A 233 -13.19 19.75 14.58
N GLN A 234 -12.15 20.28 15.23
CA GLN A 234 -12.29 21.38 16.18
C GLN A 234 -12.85 22.64 15.52
N LYS A 235 -12.38 22.97 14.30
CA LYS A 235 -12.92 24.10 13.52
C LYS A 235 -14.38 23.90 13.14
N ALA A 236 -14.76 22.72 12.67
CA ALA A 236 -16.15 22.40 12.34
C ALA A 236 -17.07 22.54 13.57
N LYS A 237 -16.64 22.04 14.73
CA LYS A 237 -17.38 22.18 16.00
C LYS A 237 -17.48 23.63 16.47
N ALA A 238 -16.43 24.43 16.28
CA ALA A 238 -16.46 25.86 16.63
C ALA A 238 -17.46 26.64 15.76
N LEU A 239 -17.50 26.35 14.46
CA LEU A 239 -18.46 26.96 13.52
C LEU A 239 -19.90 26.53 13.82
N GLU A 240 -20.13 25.27 14.17
CA GLU A 240 -21.43 24.78 14.60
C GLU A 240 -21.93 25.51 15.87
N ARG A 241 -21.04 25.72 16.86
CA ARG A 241 -21.36 26.50 18.08
C ARG A 241 -21.66 27.97 17.80
N GLN A 242 -21.03 28.57 16.79
CA GLN A 242 -21.33 29.94 16.38
C GLN A 242 -22.71 30.01 15.70
N ALA A 243 -23.01 29.06 14.82
CA ALA A 243 -24.29 28.99 14.13
C ALA A 243 -25.47 28.75 15.10
N THR A 244 -25.29 27.99 16.18
CA THR A 244 -26.33 27.81 17.20
C THR A 244 -26.54 29.04 18.07
N ARG A 245 -25.49 29.82 18.36
CA ARG A 245 -25.61 31.09 19.11
C ARG A 245 -26.39 32.13 18.32
N THR A 246 -26.06 32.33 17.04
CA THR A 246 -26.76 33.32 16.21
C THR A 246 -28.26 33.03 16.07
N LYS A 247 -28.66 31.75 16.01
CA LYS A 247 -30.08 31.36 16.01
C LYS A 247 -30.79 31.58 17.35
N GLY A 248 -30.04 31.57 18.45
CA GLY A 248 -30.58 31.84 19.78
C GLY A 248 -30.94 33.31 19.98
N ASP A 249 -30.04 34.21 19.59
CA ASP A 249 -30.22 35.66 19.73
C ASP A 249 -31.34 36.18 18.81
N GLU A 250 -31.45 35.68 17.58
CA GLU A 250 -32.52 36.06 16.65
C GLU A 250 -33.92 35.67 17.16
N ARG A 251 -34.01 34.72 18.11
CA ARG A 251 -35.27 34.29 18.72
C ARG A 251 -35.65 35.12 19.96
N LEU A 252 -34.70 35.79 20.60
CA LEU A 252 -34.93 36.61 21.79
C LEU A 252 -35.25 38.07 21.47
N ASP A 253 -34.77 38.62 20.35
CA ASP A 253 -34.98 40.03 19.96
C ASP A 253 -36.03 40.24 18.86
N ARG A 254 -36.98 39.31 18.70
CA ARG A 254 -38.20 39.58 17.91
C ARG A 254 -39.39 39.78 18.85
N PRO A 255 -39.58 40.99 19.43
CA PRO A 255 -40.86 41.36 20.01
C PRO A 255 -41.96 41.10 19.00
N SER A 256 -43.05 40.47 19.43
CA SER A 256 -44.27 40.21 18.66
C SER A 256 -45.01 41.46 18.17
N LEU A 257 -44.38 42.64 18.25
CA LEU A 257 -45.00 43.95 18.07
C LEU A 257 -44.98 44.47 16.61
N TYR A 258 -44.33 43.78 15.68
CA TYR A 258 -44.27 44.21 14.27
C TYR A 258 -45.10 43.38 13.29
N ARG A 259 -45.94 42.44 13.77
CA ARG A 259 -46.88 41.72 12.90
C ARG A 259 -48.07 42.59 12.46
N THR A 260 -48.29 43.73 13.09
CA THR A 260 -49.47 44.59 12.82
C THR A 260 -49.14 45.83 11.97
N GLU A 261 -47.87 46.24 11.83
CA GLU A 261 -47.51 47.43 11.02
C GLU A 261 -46.98 47.12 9.61
N MET A 262 -46.52 45.89 9.32
CA MET A 262 -45.98 45.53 7.99
C MET A 262 -47.05 45.27 6.91
N LEU A 263 -48.35 45.36 7.24
CA LEU A 263 -49.43 45.37 6.25
C LEU A 263 -49.83 46.78 5.78
N LYS A 264 -49.06 47.82 6.17
CA LYS A 264 -49.37 49.21 5.80
C LYS A 264 -48.32 49.91 4.93
N TYR A 265 -47.24 49.23 4.55
CA TYR A 265 -46.09 49.85 3.87
C TYR A 265 -45.68 49.17 2.55
N GLU A 266 -46.52 48.28 2.00
CA GLU A 266 -46.24 47.64 0.69
C GLU A 266 -46.78 48.41 -0.52
N GLU A 267 -47.34 49.62 -0.33
CA GLU A 267 -47.96 50.39 -1.43
C GLU A 267 -47.20 51.66 -1.85
N GLU A 268 -46.12 52.07 -1.17
CA GLU A 268 -45.59 53.43 -1.36
C GLU A 268 -44.05 53.56 -1.42
N GLU A 269 -43.34 52.65 -2.09
CA GLU A 269 -41.92 52.90 -2.40
C GLU A 269 -41.54 52.42 -3.80
N LYS A 270 -42.03 53.19 -4.78
CA LYS A 270 -41.74 53.01 -6.20
C LYS A 270 -41.46 54.36 -6.88
N SER A 271 -40.50 55.15 -6.39
CA SER A 271 -39.72 56.04 -7.25
C SER A 271 -38.46 56.54 -6.56
N ASP A 272 -37.43 56.75 -7.37
CA ASP A 272 -36.24 57.58 -7.13
C ASP A 272 -35.07 56.89 -6.39
N ALA A 273 -34.11 56.33 -7.15
CA ALA A 273 -32.93 57.02 -7.70
C ALA A 273 -31.84 57.21 -6.61
N LEU A 274 -30.72 56.48 -6.67
CA LEU A 274 -29.50 56.81 -7.43
C LEU A 274 -28.38 57.24 -6.45
N ILE A 275 -27.16 56.76 -6.71
CA ILE A 275 -25.88 57.15 -6.08
C ILE A 275 -25.60 56.56 -4.68
N THR A 276 -24.99 55.37 -4.63
CA THR A 276 -23.78 55.18 -3.81
C THR A 276 -22.99 53.96 -4.31
N SER A 277 -21.66 54.09 -4.39
CA SER A 277 -20.75 52.99 -4.72
C SER A 277 -20.81 51.90 -3.65
N VAL A 278 -21.69 50.93 -3.85
CA VAL A 278 -21.79 49.73 -3.02
C VAL A 278 -20.56 48.89 -3.30
N ARG A 279 -19.63 48.94 -2.35
CA ARG A 279 -18.60 47.91 -2.14
C ARG A 279 -19.32 46.57 -2.24
N THR A 280 -19.02 45.79 -3.28
CA THR A 280 -19.62 44.47 -3.50
C THR A 280 -19.29 43.59 -2.30
N VAL A 281 -20.16 43.61 -1.28
CA VAL A 281 -20.20 42.59 -0.25
C VAL A 281 -20.48 41.31 -1.02
N PRO A 282 -19.56 40.32 -1.02
CA PRO A 282 -19.81 39.06 -1.70
C PRO A 282 -21.17 38.56 -1.23
N PRO A 283 -22.05 38.10 -2.15
CA PRO A 283 -23.39 37.69 -1.81
C PRO A 283 -23.29 36.76 -0.60
N ARG A 284 -24.05 37.09 0.46
CA ARG A 284 -24.10 36.36 1.71
C ARG A 284 -24.63 34.96 1.38
N THR A 285 -23.74 34.08 0.95
CA THR A 285 -24.05 32.69 0.65
C THR A 285 -24.63 32.09 1.92
N ASN A 286 -25.73 31.36 1.77
CA ASN A 286 -26.48 30.82 2.90
C ASN A 286 -25.52 30.01 3.79
N SER A 287 -25.28 30.50 5.02
CA SER A 287 -24.37 29.89 6.01
C SER A 287 -24.64 28.40 6.28
N THR A 288 -25.85 27.93 5.94
CA THR A 288 -26.27 26.53 6.00
C THR A 288 -25.55 25.64 5.01
N ASP A 289 -25.29 26.11 3.79
CA ASP A 289 -24.70 25.30 2.71
C ASP A 289 -23.20 25.05 2.99
N ASP A 290 -22.51 26.08 3.48
CA ASP A 290 -21.09 25.99 3.87
C ASP A 290 -20.87 24.99 5.02
N LEU A 291 -21.77 24.95 6.02
CA LEU A 291 -21.72 23.99 7.13
C LEU A 291 -21.92 22.54 6.64
N ALA A 292 -22.87 22.33 5.73
CA ALA A 292 -23.13 21.01 5.16
C ALA A 292 -21.93 20.50 4.36
N ASP A 293 -21.29 21.37 3.58
CA ASP A 293 -20.11 21.02 2.79
C ASP A 293 -18.87 20.76 3.65
N GLN A 294 -18.63 21.54 4.70
CA GLN A 294 -17.58 21.26 5.67
C GLN A 294 -17.77 19.91 6.37
N SER A 295 -19.01 19.57 6.75
CA SER A 295 -19.34 18.27 7.35
C SER A 295 -19.04 17.11 6.38
N ARG A 296 -19.38 17.26 5.09
CA ARG A 296 -19.05 16.28 4.04
C ARG A 296 -17.54 16.13 3.85
N GLN A 297 -16.79 17.24 3.83
CA GLN A 297 -15.33 17.23 3.73
C GLN A 297 -14.68 16.54 4.93
N LEU A 298 -15.13 16.83 6.15
CA LEU A 298 -14.62 16.21 7.37
C LEU A 298 -14.87 14.69 7.39
N LYS A 299 -16.05 14.24 6.94
CA LYS A 299 -16.35 12.79 6.81
C LYS A 299 -15.37 12.11 5.84
N ARG A 300 -15.12 12.72 4.67
CA ARG A 300 -14.14 12.20 3.70
C ARG A 300 -12.73 12.15 4.30
N LEU A 301 -12.32 13.20 5.00
CA LEU A 301 -11.02 13.29 5.64
C LEU A 301 -10.82 12.22 6.73
N LYS A 302 -11.85 11.94 7.54
CA LYS A 302 -11.84 10.86 8.53
C LYS A 302 -11.72 9.48 7.90
N LEU A 303 -12.39 9.25 6.76
CA LEU A 303 -12.25 8.00 6.00
C LEU A 303 -10.82 7.81 5.49
N VAL A 304 -10.22 8.85 4.92
CA VAL A 304 -8.83 8.83 4.44
C VAL A 304 -7.85 8.57 5.59
N LEU A 305 -8.00 9.25 6.73
CA LEU A 305 -7.18 8.99 7.93
C LEU A 305 -7.32 7.54 8.39
N THR A 306 -8.53 7.01 8.43
CA THR A 306 -8.76 5.61 8.86
C THR A 306 -8.06 4.64 7.92
N GLN A 307 -8.11 4.88 6.60
CA GLN A 307 -7.40 4.04 5.64
C GLN A 307 -5.87 4.13 5.83
N ALA A 308 -5.33 5.34 5.99
CA ALA A 308 -3.90 5.54 6.22
C ALA A 308 -3.42 4.80 7.49
N LEU A 309 -4.16 4.93 8.59
CA LEU A 309 -3.88 4.22 9.84
C LEU A 309 -3.92 2.70 9.66
N LEU A 310 -4.93 2.17 8.96
CA LEU A 310 -5.04 0.74 8.73
C LEU A 310 -3.90 0.18 7.87
N TYR A 311 -3.47 0.91 6.83
CA TYR A 311 -2.28 0.52 6.05
C TYR A 311 -1.00 0.58 6.89
N PHE A 312 -0.83 1.61 7.72
CA PHE A 312 0.31 1.69 8.62
C PHE A 312 0.33 0.53 9.63
N LEU A 313 -0.81 0.21 10.26
CA LEU A 313 -0.90 -0.93 11.17
C LEU A 313 -0.64 -2.27 10.48
N SER A 314 -1.16 -2.45 9.25
CA SER A 314 -0.86 -3.62 8.41
C SER A 314 0.65 -3.73 8.14
N PHE A 315 1.31 -2.63 7.77
CA PHE A 315 2.76 -2.56 7.58
C PHE A 315 3.53 -2.94 8.85
N VAL A 316 3.19 -2.35 10.01
CA VAL A 316 3.86 -2.66 11.28
C VAL A 316 3.68 -4.12 11.67
N LEU A 317 2.47 -4.67 11.52
CA LEU A 317 2.17 -6.05 11.88
C LEU A 317 2.99 -7.05 11.04
N THR A 318 3.09 -6.79 9.73
CA THR A 318 3.66 -7.75 8.79
C THR A 318 5.15 -7.50 8.55
N SER A 319 5.56 -6.28 8.22
CA SER A 319 6.97 -5.93 8.01
C SER A 319 7.72 -5.79 9.33
N GLY A 320 7.11 -5.22 10.37
CA GLY A 320 7.78 -4.99 11.66
C GLY A 320 8.23 -6.28 12.35
N THR A 321 7.45 -7.36 12.23
CA THR A 321 7.81 -8.68 12.78
C THR A 321 9.01 -9.33 12.09
N SER A 322 9.31 -8.93 10.84
CA SER A 322 10.49 -9.38 10.11
C SER A 322 11.72 -8.50 10.35
N GLN A 323 11.51 -7.20 10.55
CA GLN A 323 12.59 -6.25 10.80
C GLN A 323 13.11 -6.31 12.24
N LEU A 324 12.26 -6.64 13.22
CA LEU A 324 12.66 -6.69 14.63
C LEU A 324 13.75 -7.76 14.91
N PRO A 325 13.63 -9.03 14.46
CA PRO A 325 14.72 -10.01 14.60
C PRO A 325 16.04 -9.54 13.99
N ARG A 326 15.98 -8.93 12.81
CA ARG A 326 17.17 -8.41 12.10
C ARG A 326 17.84 -7.25 12.84
N LEU A 327 17.03 -6.40 13.45
CA LEU A 327 17.53 -5.33 14.30
C LEU A 327 18.22 -5.92 15.54
N ILE A 328 17.63 -6.93 16.19
CA ILE A 328 18.25 -7.62 17.33
C ILE A 328 19.55 -8.33 16.92
N GLU A 329 19.58 -8.96 15.75
CA GLU A 329 20.77 -9.62 15.17
C GLU A 329 21.91 -8.62 14.89
N SER A 330 21.64 -7.32 14.81
CA SER A 330 22.69 -6.29 14.67
C SER A 330 23.38 -5.89 15.98
N PHE A 331 22.90 -6.38 17.14
CA PHE A 331 23.45 -6.04 18.46
C PHE A 331 24.16 -7.17 19.27
N PRO A 332 24.47 -8.39 18.76
CA PRO A 332 25.08 -9.41 19.61
C PRO A 332 26.52 -9.06 19.96
N ASP A 333 26.81 -8.99 21.25
CA ASP A 333 28.16 -8.75 21.78
C ASP A 333 29.06 -9.99 21.64
N THR A 334 28.47 -11.20 21.57
CA THR A 334 29.21 -12.47 21.52
C THR A 334 28.76 -13.47 20.44
N ALA A 335 29.70 -14.31 19.97
CA ALA A 335 29.40 -15.40 19.02
C ALA A 335 28.53 -16.51 19.64
N VAL A 336 28.53 -16.64 20.97
CA VAL A 336 27.63 -17.56 21.67
C VAL A 336 26.19 -17.04 21.54
N ASP A 337 25.99 -15.75 21.76
CA ASP A 337 24.68 -15.12 21.62
C ASP A 337 24.14 -15.25 20.19
N GLU A 338 24.99 -15.12 19.17
CA GLU A 338 24.59 -15.27 17.76
C GLU A 338 24.04 -16.68 17.46
N LYS A 339 24.69 -17.73 17.96
CA LYS A 339 24.26 -19.13 17.74
C LYS A 339 23.01 -19.51 18.54
N GLU A 340 22.84 -18.94 19.73
CA GLU A 340 21.66 -19.21 20.57
C GLU A 340 20.46 -18.32 20.23
N LEU A 341 20.67 -17.28 19.41
CA LEU A 341 19.63 -16.32 19.05
C LEU A 341 18.35 -16.97 18.47
N PRO A 342 18.42 -17.99 17.57
CA PRO A 342 17.21 -18.64 17.04
C PRO A 342 16.40 -19.35 18.12
N TYR A 343 17.07 -19.90 19.13
CA TYR A 343 16.44 -20.53 20.29
C TYR A 343 15.81 -19.49 21.21
N ASN A 344 16.57 -18.44 21.55
CA ASN A 344 16.14 -17.36 22.45
C ASN A 344 14.98 -16.54 21.86
N LEU A 345 14.95 -16.35 20.54
CA LEU A 345 13.92 -15.60 19.82
C LEU A 345 12.86 -16.49 19.16
N TYR A 346 12.75 -17.78 19.53
CA TYR A 346 11.88 -18.73 18.84
C TYR A 346 10.42 -18.25 18.72
N GLY A 347 9.85 -17.65 19.78
CA GLY A 347 8.49 -17.10 19.73
C GLY A 347 8.33 -15.95 18.72
N LEU A 348 9.35 -15.11 18.58
CA LEU A 348 9.36 -14.03 17.59
C LEU A 348 9.54 -14.57 16.17
N VAL A 349 10.34 -15.63 15.99
CA VAL A 349 10.48 -16.35 14.71
C VAL A 349 9.14 -16.96 14.30
N LEU A 350 8.38 -17.57 15.22
CA LEU A 350 7.04 -18.08 14.93
C LEU A 350 6.08 -16.95 14.51
N ALA A 351 6.11 -15.81 15.21
CA ALA A 351 5.32 -14.65 14.84
C ALA A 351 5.70 -14.12 13.45
N GLN A 352 6.99 -14.07 13.12
CA GLN A 352 7.50 -13.71 11.80
C GLN A 352 6.99 -14.68 10.72
N CYS A 353 7.05 -15.99 10.97
CA CYS A 353 6.52 -17.02 10.06
C CYS A 353 5.05 -16.82 9.72
N ILE A 354 4.22 -16.42 10.69
CA ILE A 354 2.79 -16.24 10.48
C ILE A 354 2.49 -14.88 9.84
N LEU A 355 3.07 -13.80 10.39
CA LEU A 355 2.63 -12.44 10.12
C LEU A 355 3.32 -11.83 8.89
N TYR A 356 4.59 -12.14 8.65
CA TYR A 356 5.32 -11.54 7.52
C TYR A 356 4.72 -11.94 6.16
N PRO A 357 4.38 -13.22 5.90
CA PRO A 357 3.76 -13.59 4.63
C PRO A 357 2.32 -13.12 4.47
N LEU A 358 1.64 -12.63 5.53
CA LEU A 358 0.21 -12.30 5.51
C LEU A 358 -0.11 -10.92 4.89
N GLN A 359 0.91 -10.25 4.35
CA GLN A 359 0.83 -8.85 3.98
C GLN A 359 -0.24 -8.54 2.92
N GLY A 360 -0.28 -9.30 1.82
CA GLY A 360 -1.28 -9.12 0.76
C GLY A 360 -2.72 -9.29 1.24
N PHE A 361 -2.94 -10.18 2.20
CA PHE A 361 -4.25 -10.41 2.80
C PHE A 361 -4.69 -9.21 3.64
N THR A 362 -3.81 -8.72 4.51
CA THR A 362 -4.13 -7.53 5.32
C THR A 362 -4.36 -6.30 4.45
N ASN A 363 -3.55 -6.10 3.40
CA ASN A 363 -3.73 -5.05 2.40
C ASN A 363 -5.10 -5.14 1.70
N MET A 364 -5.55 -6.34 1.35
CA MET A 364 -6.85 -6.57 0.72
C MET A 364 -8.00 -6.12 1.64
N LEU A 365 -7.94 -6.46 2.94
CA LEU A 365 -8.96 -6.04 3.89
C LEU A 365 -9.07 -4.51 3.97
N VAL A 366 -7.92 -3.81 4.02
CA VAL A 366 -7.90 -2.34 4.03
C VAL A 366 -8.43 -1.74 2.72
N TYR A 367 -8.07 -2.33 1.58
CA TYR A 367 -8.46 -1.87 0.26
C TYR A 367 -9.97 -2.01 0.00
N ILE A 368 -10.57 -3.13 0.39
CA ILE A 368 -12.00 -3.43 0.18
C ILE A 368 -12.90 -2.62 1.13
N ARG A 369 -12.41 -2.31 2.33
CA ARG A 369 -13.21 -1.71 3.42
C ARG A 369 -14.14 -0.56 3.02
N PRO A 370 -13.73 0.49 2.28
CA PRO A 370 -14.64 1.60 1.96
C PRO A 370 -15.82 1.16 1.09
N LYS A 371 -15.58 0.27 0.12
CA LYS A 371 -16.63 -0.28 -0.74
C LYS A 371 -17.56 -1.18 0.04
N TYR A 372 -17.00 -2.04 0.90
CA TYR A 372 -17.77 -2.92 1.78
C TYR A 372 -18.71 -2.12 2.68
N LEU A 373 -18.21 -1.07 3.35
CA LEU A 373 -19.03 -0.25 4.26
C LEU A 373 -20.14 0.51 3.52
N ALA A 374 -19.87 1.02 2.31
CA ALA A 374 -20.89 1.68 1.50
C ALA A 374 -22.04 0.70 1.15
N ILE A 375 -21.69 -0.48 0.63
CA ILE A 375 -22.69 -1.50 0.24
C ILE A 375 -23.43 -2.05 1.46
N ALA A 376 -22.74 -2.27 2.59
CA ALA A 376 -23.37 -2.71 3.83
C ALA A 376 -24.39 -1.70 4.36
N THR A 377 -24.10 -0.40 4.21
CA THR A 377 -25.01 0.67 4.64
C THR A 377 -26.24 0.74 3.75
N GLU A 378 -26.07 0.53 2.44
CA GLU A 378 -27.17 0.51 1.46
C GLU A 378 -28.04 -0.75 1.57
N ASN A 379 -27.48 -1.87 2.07
CA ASN A 379 -28.15 -3.18 2.08
C ASN A 379 -28.05 -3.86 3.47
N PRO A 380 -28.69 -3.30 4.52
CA PRO A 380 -28.53 -3.79 5.90
C PRO A 380 -29.13 -5.17 6.15
N LYS A 381 -30.04 -5.65 5.28
CA LYS A 381 -30.68 -6.98 5.39
C LYS A 381 -29.84 -8.11 4.78
N GLU A 382 -28.83 -7.77 3.97
CA GLU A 382 -28.05 -8.77 3.23
C GLU A 382 -26.93 -9.37 4.09
N SER A 383 -26.53 -10.60 3.76
CA SER A 383 -25.45 -11.28 4.48
C SER A 383 -24.09 -10.60 4.25
N ARG A 384 -23.19 -10.67 5.23
CA ARG A 384 -21.83 -10.10 5.12
C ARG A 384 -21.04 -10.67 3.94
N LEU A 385 -21.22 -11.97 3.65
CA LEU A 385 -20.58 -12.63 2.51
C LEU A 385 -21.11 -12.09 1.19
N TRP A 386 -22.41 -11.82 1.10
CA TRP A 386 -23.01 -11.16 -0.05
C TRP A 386 -22.42 -9.77 -0.27
N VAL A 387 -22.32 -8.96 0.79
CA VAL A 387 -21.72 -7.61 0.73
C VAL A 387 -20.25 -7.67 0.30
N PHE A 388 -19.49 -8.62 0.85
CA PHE A 388 -18.09 -8.82 0.47
C PHE A 388 -17.94 -9.22 -0.99
N LYS A 389 -18.70 -10.22 -1.46
CA LYS A 389 -18.74 -10.66 -2.86
C LYS A 389 -19.07 -9.47 -3.77
N ARG A 390 -20.08 -8.69 -3.39
CA ARG A 390 -20.51 -7.49 -4.13
C ARG A 390 -19.43 -6.40 -4.17
N ALA A 391 -18.70 -6.20 -3.09
CA ALA A 391 -17.61 -5.22 -3.02
C ALA A 391 -16.42 -5.59 -3.92
N VAL A 392 -16.14 -6.89 -4.07
CA VAL A 392 -15.03 -7.42 -4.88
C VAL A 392 -15.39 -7.48 -6.35
N PHE A 393 -16.48 -8.16 -6.70
CA PHE A 393 -16.83 -8.47 -8.09
C PHE A 393 -17.63 -7.34 -8.78
N GLY A 394 -18.21 -6.44 -8.00
CA GLY A 394 -19.08 -5.39 -8.51
C GLY A 394 -20.52 -5.88 -8.74
N ARG A 395 -21.33 -5.01 -9.35
CA ARG A 395 -22.68 -5.36 -9.77
C ARG A 395 -22.57 -6.16 -11.07
N ASP A 396 -23.11 -7.38 -11.08
CA ASP A 396 -23.44 -8.05 -12.32
C ASP A 396 -24.54 -7.20 -12.96
N ASP A 397 -24.15 -6.19 -13.73
CA ASP A 397 -25.07 -5.29 -14.44
C ASP A 397 -25.92 -6.06 -15.48
N ASN A 398 -25.69 -7.38 -15.62
CA ASN A 398 -26.45 -8.31 -16.44
C ASN A 398 -27.52 -9.11 -15.67
N ILE A 399 -27.71 -8.91 -14.36
CA ILE A 399 -28.91 -9.45 -13.70
C ILE A 399 -30.05 -8.49 -13.98
N ASP A 400 -30.67 -8.75 -15.13
CA ASP A 400 -31.91 -8.19 -15.66
C ASP A 400 -32.80 -7.54 -14.60
N THR A 401 -32.79 -6.20 -14.57
CA THR A 401 -33.84 -5.41 -13.92
C THR A 401 -35.16 -5.46 -14.69
N SER A 402 -35.23 -6.18 -15.81
CA SER A 402 -36.44 -6.36 -16.63
C SER A 402 -37.56 -7.13 -15.92
N GLY A 403 -37.31 -7.77 -14.78
CA GLY A 403 -38.31 -8.58 -14.06
C GLY A 403 -39.00 -7.93 -12.85
N ARG A 404 -38.69 -6.67 -12.47
CA ARG A 404 -39.24 -6.09 -11.22
C ARG A 404 -40.12 -4.84 -11.36
N ASP A 405 -40.32 -4.35 -12.57
CA ASP A 405 -41.25 -3.23 -12.85
C ASP A 405 -42.62 -3.71 -13.36
N GLY A 406 -42.92 -5.02 -13.32
CA GLY A 406 -44.08 -5.60 -14.00
C GLY A 406 -45.33 -5.90 -13.18
N ASP A 407 -45.35 -5.77 -11.84
CA ASP A 407 -46.40 -6.50 -11.09
C ASP A 407 -46.97 -5.78 -9.85
N ASN A 408 -46.95 -4.44 -9.76
CA ASN A 408 -47.53 -3.76 -8.59
C ASN A 408 -48.26 -2.43 -8.85
N ASN A 409 -48.57 -2.09 -10.10
CA ASN A 409 -49.35 -0.87 -10.41
C ASN A 409 -50.83 -1.10 -10.73
N ASP A 410 -51.34 -2.34 -10.70
CA ASP A 410 -52.76 -2.61 -11.04
C ASP A 410 -53.70 -2.86 -9.85
N GLU A 411 -53.22 -2.87 -8.59
CA GLU A 411 -54.07 -3.23 -7.44
C GLU A 411 -54.25 -2.13 -6.37
N LEU A 412 -53.83 -0.88 -6.63
CA LEU A 412 -54.01 0.21 -5.66
C LEU A 412 -54.56 1.52 -6.27
N GLN A 413 -55.45 1.40 -7.26
CA GLN A 413 -56.17 2.55 -7.84
C GLN A 413 -57.66 2.28 -8.13
N LYS A 414 -58.29 1.36 -7.39
CA LYS A 414 -59.69 0.95 -7.62
C LYS A 414 -60.58 0.90 -6.36
N SER A 415 -60.34 1.76 -5.36
CA SER A 415 -61.18 1.80 -4.14
C SER A 415 -61.75 3.18 -3.75
N GLU A 416 -61.85 4.14 -4.68
CA GLU A 416 -62.56 5.40 -4.45
C GLU A 416 -63.41 5.79 -5.67
N ASP A 417 -64.38 4.94 -6.01
CA ASP A 417 -65.65 5.40 -6.59
C ASP A 417 -66.62 4.21 -6.62
N ASP A 418 -67.55 4.18 -5.66
CA ASP A 418 -68.95 3.80 -5.91
C ASP A 418 -69.70 3.63 -4.59
N THR A 419 -70.38 4.71 -4.17
CA THR A 419 -71.47 4.63 -3.20
C THR A 419 -72.77 5.09 -3.85
N ARG A 420 -73.49 4.19 -4.53
CA ARG A 420 -74.95 4.27 -4.73
C ARG A 420 -75.56 2.93 -5.19
N LYS A 421 -76.22 2.28 -4.22
CA LYS A 421 -77.38 1.33 -4.24
C LYS A 421 -78.17 1.13 -5.57
N PRO A 422 -79.11 0.14 -5.66
CA PRO A 422 -79.13 -1.24 -5.14
C PRO A 422 -79.75 -2.29 -6.13
N SER A 423 -79.80 -3.56 -5.69
CA SER A 423 -80.82 -4.61 -6.01
C SER A 423 -80.50 -5.75 -7.00
N SER A 424 -80.86 -6.96 -6.51
CA SER A 424 -81.34 -8.19 -7.17
C SER A 424 -80.37 -9.17 -7.88
N ALA A 425 -80.14 -10.28 -7.17
CA ALA A 425 -80.51 -11.68 -7.48
C ALA A 425 -79.95 -12.45 -8.70
N ASP A 426 -79.78 -13.76 -8.47
CA ASP A 426 -79.37 -14.88 -9.34
C ASP A 426 -77.90 -14.87 -9.81
N GLY A 427 -77.18 -15.99 -9.88
CA GLY A 427 -77.51 -17.39 -9.70
C GLY A 427 -76.47 -18.21 -10.50
N THR A 428 -75.97 -19.27 -9.88
CA THR A 428 -75.45 -20.51 -10.52
C THR A 428 -74.09 -20.55 -11.25
N GLU A 429 -73.31 -21.55 -10.82
CA GLU A 429 -72.70 -22.63 -11.63
C GLU A 429 -71.17 -22.82 -11.62
N VAL A 430 -70.83 -24.09 -11.41
CA VAL A 430 -69.54 -24.80 -11.19
C VAL A 430 -69.30 -25.64 -12.45
N PRO A 431 -68.06 -25.83 -12.97
CA PRO A 431 -67.30 -27.11 -12.75
C PRO A 431 -65.75 -26.94 -12.77
N SER A 432 -64.98 -27.42 -11.78
CA SER A 432 -64.44 -28.78 -11.54
C SER A 432 -63.42 -29.37 -12.57
N ILE A 433 -62.13 -29.45 -12.14
CA ILE A 433 -61.18 -30.62 -12.14
C ILE A 433 -60.75 -31.20 -13.54
N PRO A 434 -59.55 -31.82 -13.80
CA PRO A 434 -58.57 -32.48 -12.90
C PRO A 434 -57.06 -32.24 -13.11
N SER A 435 -56.29 -32.63 -12.08
CA SER A 435 -54.95 -33.24 -12.13
C SER A 435 -55.12 -34.79 -12.16
N PRO A 436 -54.28 -35.65 -12.80
CA PRO A 436 -53.07 -36.15 -12.13
C PRO A 436 -51.92 -36.77 -12.99
N ASN A 437 -50.72 -36.76 -12.40
CA ASN A 437 -49.70 -37.83 -12.28
C ASN A 437 -49.01 -38.57 -13.47
N GLN A 438 -47.69 -38.77 -13.22
CA GLN A 438 -46.75 -39.86 -13.63
C GLN A 438 -45.74 -39.56 -14.76
N PRO A 439 -44.61 -40.31 -14.86
CA PRO A 439 -43.59 -40.57 -13.82
C PRO A 439 -42.15 -40.32 -14.32
N ILE A 440 -41.23 -40.09 -13.38
CA ILE A 440 -39.78 -39.97 -13.63
C ILE A 440 -39.19 -41.35 -13.92
N LYS A 441 -38.65 -41.57 -15.13
CA LYS A 441 -37.74 -42.68 -15.44
C LYS A 441 -36.30 -42.18 -15.50
N LYS A 442 -35.48 -42.65 -14.56
CA LYS A 442 -34.02 -42.65 -14.63
C LYS A 442 -33.56 -43.65 -15.68
N ALA A 443 -32.68 -43.24 -16.58
CA ALA A 443 -31.84 -44.14 -17.36
C ALA A 443 -30.38 -43.71 -17.19
N VAL A 444 -29.62 -44.62 -16.58
CA VAL A 444 -28.16 -44.66 -16.57
C VAL A 444 -27.72 -45.18 -17.94
N SER A 445 -26.80 -44.49 -18.60
CA SER A 445 -26.02 -45.04 -19.71
C SER A 445 -24.62 -44.43 -19.68
N ALA A 446 -23.64 -45.32 -19.71
CA ALA A 446 -22.22 -45.05 -19.72
C ALA A 446 -21.70 -44.98 -21.16
N GLY A 447 -20.62 -44.21 -21.34
CA GLY A 447 -19.61 -44.45 -22.38
C GLY A 447 -19.79 -43.75 -23.72
N GLY A 448 -18.79 -42.97 -24.12
CA GLY A 448 -18.61 -42.53 -25.50
C GLY A 448 -17.96 -41.16 -25.66
N ALA A 449 -16.66 -41.05 -25.34
CA ALA A 449 -15.86 -39.91 -25.80
C ALA A 449 -15.62 -40.06 -27.31
N SER A 450 -16.13 -39.13 -28.12
CA SER A 450 -15.79 -39.00 -29.54
C SER A 450 -15.45 -37.56 -29.87
N VAL A 451 -14.41 -37.46 -30.69
CA VAL A 451 -13.69 -36.28 -31.14
C VAL A 451 -14.55 -35.47 -32.11
N ALA A 452 -14.80 -34.20 -31.80
CA ALA A 452 -15.27 -33.20 -32.75
C ALA A 452 -14.62 -31.84 -32.45
N SER A 453 -13.38 -31.69 -32.88
CA SER A 453 -12.66 -30.42 -32.98
C SER A 453 -12.59 -29.99 -34.44
N VAL A 454 -12.46 -28.68 -34.65
CA VAL A 454 -12.20 -27.98 -35.93
C VAL A 454 -13.45 -27.54 -36.71
N SER A 455 -14.24 -26.63 -36.13
CA SER A 455 -15.07 -25.69 -36.90
C SER A 455 -15.22 -24.31 -36.21
N SER A 456 -14.96 -24.19 -34.89
CA SER A 456 -15.16 -22.92 -34.15
C SER A 456 -14.03 -21.89 -34.24
N VAL A 457 -12.91 -22.17 -34.92
CA VAL A 457 -11.77 -21.24 -35.01
C VAL A 457 -11.97 -20.18 -36.11
N ALA A 458 -12.80 -20.46 -37.13
CA ALA A 458 -13.00 -19.52 -38.24
C ALA A 458 -13.90 -18.33 -37.88
N THR A 459 -14.88 -18.50 -36.98
CA THR A 459 -15.81 -17.44 -36.58
C THR A 459 -15.18 -16.38 -35.68
N GLY A 460 -14.22 -16.76 -34.81
CA GLY A 460 -13.52 -15.81 -33.94
C GLY A 460 -12.63 -14.79 -34.69
N SER A 461 -12.17 -15.13 -35.90
CA SER A 461 -11.33 -14.24 -36.71
C SER A 461 -12.13 -13.08 -37.34
N GLN A 462 -13.39 -13.32 -37.72
CA GLN A 462 -14.26 -12.26 -38.26
C GLN A 462 -14.71 -11.27 -37.18
N GLU A 463 -15.09 -11.75 -36.00
CA GLU A 463 -15.47 -10.87 -34.89
C GLU A 463 -14.30 -9.97 -34.46
N MET A 464 -13.08 -10.50 -34.41
CA MET A 464 -11.89 -9.73 -34.04
C MET A 464 -11.58 -8.63 -35.07
N LYS A 465 -11.76 -8.90 -36.37
CA LYS A 465 -11.61 -7.88 -37.43
C LYS A 465 -12.65 -6.78 -37.30
N GLU A 466 -13.90 -7.11 -36.98
CA GLU A 466 -14.95 -6.12 -36.80
C GLU A 466 -14.72 -5.24 -35.56
N VAL A 467 -14.24 -5.83 -34.46
CA VAL A 467 -13.84 -5.11 -33.25
C VAL A 467 -12.69 -4.15 -33.53
N MET A 468 -11.66 -4.57 -34.28
CA MET A 468 -10.55 -3.70 -34.67
C MET A 468 -11.00 -2.54 -35.57
N GLU A 469 -11.89 -2.76 -36.54
CA GLU A 469 -12.40 -1.68 -37.38
C GLU A 469 -13.33 -0.71 -36.62
N ARG A 470 -14.09 -1.19 -35.62
CA ARG A 470 -14.83 -0.28 -34.72
C ARG A 470 -13.88 0.58 -33.88
N ALA A 471 -12.76 0.01 -33.41
CA ALA A 471 -11.76 0.75 -32.65
C ALA A 471 -11.06 1.83 -33.52
N LYS A 472 -10.69 1.48 -34.75
CA LYS A 472 -10.11 2.41 -35.73
C LYS A 472 -11.03 3.58 -36.04
N ARG A 473 -12.32 3.32 -36.28
CA ARG A 473 -13.33 4.37 -36.50
C ARG A 473 -13.58 5.28 -35.29
N ARG A 474 -13.39 4.78 -34.06
CA ARG A 474 -13.44 5.62 -32.84
C ARG A 474 -12.21 6.52 -32.74
N LEU A 475 -11.03 6.01 -33.09
CA LEU A 475 -9.79 6.79 -33.07
C LEU A 475 -9.81 7.93 -34.11
N GLU A 476 -10.30 7.65 -35.32
CA GLU A 476 -10.42 8.70 -36.36
C GLU A 476 -11.44 9.78 -35.99
N ARG A 477 -12.58 9.42 -35.38
CA ARG A 477 -13.51 10.42 -34.82
C ARG A 477 -12.87 11.30 -33.75
N TYR A 478 -12.09 10.70 -32.85
CA TYR A 478 -11.38 11.46 -31.82
C TYR A 478 -10.33 12.42 -32.40
N LYS A 479 -9.61 12.01 -33.46
CA LYS A 479 -8.68 12.90 -34.16
C LYS A 479 -9.41 14.06 -34.84
N ALA A 480 -10.54 13.80 -35.50
CA ALA A 480 -11.36 14.82 -36.13
C ALA A 480 -11.87 15.85 -35.11
N ASP A 481 -12.42 15.40 -33.98
CA ASP A 481 -12.90 16.28 -32.89
C ASP A 481 -11.78 17.14 -32.28
N ARG A 482 -10.57 16.60 -32.23
CA ARG A 482 -9.41 17.33 -31.74
C ARG A 482 -8.98 18.43 -32.73
N LEU A 483 -8.99 18.14 -34.03
CA LEU A 483 -8.64 19.11 -35.07
C LEU A 483 -9.67 20.25 -35.16
N THR A 484 -10.97 19.95 -35.02
CA THR A 484 -12.00 21.00 -34.95
C THR A 484 -11.85 21.86 -33.71
N LYS A 485 -11.48 21.27 -32.56
CA LYS A 485 -11.21 22.03 -31.34
C LYS A 485 -9.97 22.91 -31.44
N GLU A 486 -8.88 22.40 -32.02
CA GLU A 486 -7.66 23.17 -32.27
C GLU A 486 -7.90 24.31 -33.29
N SER A 487 -8.77 24.12 -34.28
CA SER A 487 -9.21 25.17 -35.21
C SER A 487 -10.03 26.27 -34.52
N SER A 488 -10.97 25.88 -33.65
CA SER A 488 -11.79 26.82 -32.84
C SER A 488 -10.94 27.63 -31.86
N ASP A 489 -9.97 27.00 -31.21
CA ASP A 489 -9.04 27.71 -30.31
C ASP A 489 -8.10 28.65 -31.07
N ARG A 490 -7.83 28.38 -32.36
CA ARG A 490 -7.02 29.25 -33.22
C ARG A 490 -7.80 30.48 -33.68
N SER A 491 -9.07 30.32 -34.06
CA SER A 491 -9.94 31.45 -34.42
C SER A 491 -10.21 32.37 -33.23
N LEU A 492 -10.30 31.83 -32.01
CA LEU A 492 -10.41 32.61 -30.78
C LEU A 492 -9.16 33.42 -30.45
N LYS A 493 -7.98 33.01 -30.94
CA LYS A 493 -6.71 33.73 -30.72
C LYS A 493 -6.42 34.78 -31.78
N GLU A 494 -6.91 34.62 -33.00
CA GLU A 494 -6.68 35.59 -34.09
C GLU A 494 -7.59 36.83 -33.99
N GLY A 495 -8.62 36.82 -33.10
CA GLY A 495 -9.50 37.97 -32.86
C GLY A 495 -9.08 38.93 -31.74
N TYR A 496 -7.90 38.76 -31.13
CA TYR A 496 -7.46 39.59 -30.00
C TYR A 496 -6.17 40.34 -30.36
N GLU A 497 -6.32 41.55 -30.92
CA GLU A 497 -5.21 42.49 -31.01
C GLU A 497 -4.81 42.93 -29.59
N PRO A 498 -3.52 42.82 -29.21
CA PRO A 498 -3.06 43.24 -27.90
C PRO A 498 -2.96 44.76 -27.84
N GLY A 499 -4.04 45.41 -27.39
CA GLY A 499 -3.96 46.74 -26.81
C GLY A 499 -3.03 46.71 -25.59
N SER A 500 -2.04 47.60 -25.58
CA SER A 500 -1.08 47.80 -24.50
C SER A 500 -1.78 47.92 -23.13
N PRO A 501 -1.39 47.13 -22.11
CA PRO A 501 -2.03 47.18 -20.81
C PRO A 501 -1.63 48.44 -20.04
N PRO A 502 -2.56 49.12 -19.34
CA PRO A 502 -2.25 50.19 -18.41
C PRO A 502 -1.47 49.65 -17.21
N ALA A 503 -0.52 50.46 -16.71
CA ALA A 503 0.50 50.08 -15.71
C ALA A 503 -0.04 49.70 -14.31
N ASP A 504 -1.35 49.78 -14.06
CA ASP A 504 -1.93 49.64 -12.72
C ASP A 504 -2.50 48.25 -12.38
N MET A 505 -2.38 47.27 -13.27
CA MET A 505 -2.97 45.94 -13.08
C MET A 505 -1.93 44.82 -12.88
N MET A 506 -1.05 44.96 -11.89
CA MET A 506 -0.21 43.84 -11.45
C MET A 506 -0.97 42.87 -10.55
N SER A 507 -0.98 41.61 -10.96
CA SER A 507 -1.51 40.45 -10.21
C SER A 507 -0.91 40.34 -8.78
N PRO A 508 -1.70 39.91 -7.78
CA PRO A 508 -1.22 39.67 -6.40
C PRO A 508 0.01 38.74 -6.33
N ILE A 509 0.18 37.84 -7.29
CA ILE A 509 1.31 36.89 -7.35
C ILE A 509 2.62 37.62 -7.72
N ALA A 510 2.55 38.66 -8.55
CA ALA A 510 3.71 39.48 -8.89
C ALA A 510 4.18 40.34 -7.69
N LYS A 511 3.23 40.85 -6.89
CA LYS A 511 3.55 41.59 -5.64
C LYS A 511 4.20 40.68 -4.59
N VAL A 512 3.76 39.42 -4.46
CA VAL A 512 4.38 38.45 -3.54
C VAL A 512 5.79 38.07 -3.99
N ARG A 513 6.03 37.96 -5.30
CA ARG A 513 7.36 37.62 -5.86
C ARG A 513 8.35 38.78 -5.78
N ALA A 514 7.88 40.02 -5.90
CA ALA A 514 8.69 41.22 -5.71
C ALA A 514 9.06 41.41 -4.22
N LYS A 515 8.13 41.12 -3.30
CA LYS A 515 8.38 41.20 -1.85
C LYS A 515 9.40 40.14 -1.38
N LEU A 516 9.33 38.91 -1.91
CA LEU A 516 10.31 37.85 -1.61
C LEU A 516 11.71 38.10 -2.19
N LYS A 517 11.84 38.92 -3.24
CA LYS A 517 13.15 39.31 -3.80
C LYS A 517 13.84 40.44 -3.05
N LEU A 518 13.08 41.26 -2.32
CA LEU A 518 13.62 42.34 -1.49
C LEU A 518 14.08 41.83 -0.11
N GLU A 519 13.45 40.79 0.43
CA GLU A 519 13.85 40.20 1.72
C GLU A 519 15.09 39.28 1.61
N SER A 520 15.46 38.81 0.42
CA SER A 520 16.66 37.97 0.23
C SER A 520 17.97 38.75 0.02
N ALA A 521 17.92 40.09 0.00
CA ALA A 521 19.08 40.95 -0.25
C ALA A 521 19.68 41.58 1.02
N GLY A 522 19.21 41.19 2.22
CA GLY A 522 19.52 41.86 3.48
C GLY A 522 19.99 40.98 4.63
N PHE A 523 20.69 39.87 4.37
CA PHE A 523 21.35 39.08 5.43
C PHE A 523 22.85 38.99 5.17
N SER A 524 23.57 40.01 5.63
CA SER A 524 25.00 39.95 5.91
C SER A 524 25.21 39.24 7.25
N ASN A 525 25.92 38.11 7.22
CA ASN A 525 26.41 37.42 8.42
C ASN A 525 27.51 38.26 9.09
N PRO A 526 27.49 38.38 10.43
CA PRO A 526 28.72 38.46 11.21
C PRO A 526 28.79 37.24 12.13
N LEU A 527 29.87 36.47 12.05
CA LEU A 527 30.41 35.66 13.14
C LEU A 527 31.73 35.03 12.64
N ASP A 528 32.77 35.86 12.70
CA ASP A 528 34.12 35.43 13.04
C ASP A 528 34.13 35.14 14.55
N ASP A 529 34.68 33.98 14.93
CA ASP A 529 35.41 33.67 16.17
C ASP A 529 35.33 32.15 16.43
N PHE A 530 36.30 31.42 15.88
CA PHE A 530 36.65 30.08 16.34
C PHE A 530 38.08 30.13 16.87
N ASP A 531 38.19 30.21 18.20
CA ASP A 531 39.42 30.00 18.94
C ASP A 531 39.85 28.52 18.89
N GLU A 532 41.16 28.35 18.75
CA GLU A 532 41.91 27.09 18.78
C GLU A 532 41.93 26.40 20.18
N PRO A 533 42.31 25.10 20.23
CA PRO A 533 42.01 24.22 21.36
C PRO A 533 43.03 24.32 22.51
N ARG A 534 42.54 24.17 23.75
CA ARG A 534 43.38 23.98 24.95
C ARG A 534 43.77 22.50 25.15
N PRO A 535 44.96 22.22 25.71
CA PRO A 535 45.49 20.88 25.89
C PRO A 535 44.90 20.15 27.12
N VAL A 536 44.82 18.83 27.00
CA VAL A 536 44.41 17.86 28.03
C VAL A 536 45.60 17.58 28.97
N PRO A 537 45.41 17.45 30.30
CA PRO A 537 46.52 17.26 31.22
C PRO A 537 47.05 15.82 31.25
N GLU A 538 48.37 15.73 31.34
CA GLU A 538 49.17 14.53 31.59
C GLU A 538 48.76 13.85 32.92
N PHE A 539 48.53 12.55 32.87
CA PHE A 539 48.50 11.68 34.06
C PHE A 539 49.76 10.82 34.08
N SER A 540 50.67 11.17 34.98
CA SER A 540 51.88 10.43 35.35
C SER A 540 51.59 9.48 36.53
N GLY A 541 52.05 8.22 36.48
CA GLY A 541 52.21 7.43 37.72
C GLY A 541 52.24 5.88 37.68
N GLY A 542 53.29 5.28 37.10
CA GLY A 542 53.98 4.04 37.55
C GLY A 542 53.28 2.64 37.48
N PRO A 543 53.99 1.53 37.82
CA PRO A 543 55.43 1.30 37.85
C PRO A 543 55.94 0.19 36.90
N SER A 544 57.22 0.32 36.58
CA SER A 544 58.06 -0.56 35.77
C SER A 544 58.37 -1.91 36.47
N ILE A 545 58.11 -3.04 35.79
CA ILE A 545 58.79 -4.31 36.07
C ILE A 545 59.68 -4.68 34.88
N ARG A 546 60.96 -4.83 35.22
CA ARG A 546 62.13 -5.05 34.38
C ARG A 546 62.30 -6.55 34.15
N GLY A 547 62.19 -7.01 32.90
CA GLY A 547 62.49 -8.39 32.50
C GLY A 547 63.42 -8.45 31.30
N LYS A 548 64.67 -8.84 31.55
CA LYS A 548 65.74 -9.16 30.58
C LYS A 548 65.21 -10.18 29.56
N GLY A 549 65.42 -10.04 28.25
CA GLY A 549 66.70 -10.21 27.56
C GLY A 549 66.70 -11.55 26.80
N GLY A 550 66.91 -11.55 25.49
CA GLY A 550 66.99 -12.79 24.70
C GLY A 550 66.88 -12.56 23.19
N THR A 551 68.00 -12.22 22.57
CA THR A 551 68.21 -12.15 21.12
C THR A 551 68.45 -13.55 20.53
N GLY A 552 67.81 -13.88 19.41
CA GLY A 552 68.20 -15.00 18.55
C GLY A 552 67.31 -15.10 17.30
N PRO A 553 67.87 -15.08 16.07
CA PRO A 553 67.10 -15.34 14.86
C PRO A 553 67.24 -16.81 14.46
N SER A 554 66.13 -17.54 14.44
CA SER A 554 66.07 -18.91 13.91
C SER A 554 65.38 -18.88 12.55
N THR A 555 66.18 -18.90 11.49
CA THR A 555 65.78 -19.28 10.13
C THR A 555 65.32 -20.74 10.11
N ILE A 556 64.04 -20.99 9.85
CA ILE A 556 63.53 -22.33 9.53
C ILE A 556 63.27 -22.41 8.03
N ARG A 557 64.05 -23.30 7.43
CA ARG A 557 63.99 -23.82 6.06
C ARG A 557 62.86 -24.84 6.00
N MET A 558 61.88 -24.66 5.11
CA MET A 558 60.95 -25.73 4.75
C MET A 558 61.36 -26.29 3.39
N ASP A 559 61.97 -27.47 3.43
CA ASP A 559 62.11 -28.36 2.29
C ASP A 559 60.80 -29.13 2.08
N GLY A 560 60.47 -29.36 0.81
CA GLY A 560 59.25 -30.04 0.38
C GLY A 560 59.31 -31.56 0.43
N SER A 561 58.13 -32.17 0.28
CA SER A 561 57.85 -33.52 -0.26
C SER A 561 56.31 -33.61 -0.35
N ILE A 562 55.69 -33.54 -1.53
CA ILE A 562 55.43 -34.65 -2.47
C ILE A 562 55.17 -35.98 -1.74
N VAL A 563 53.88 -36.30 -1.56
CA VAL A 563 53.39 -37.69 -1.55
C VAL A 563 52.11 -37.75 -2.38
N ALA A 564 52.20 -38.49 -3.48
CA ALA A 564 51.09 -39.02 -4.24
C ALA A 564 50.75 -40.42 -3.72
N ALA A 565 49.46 -40.74 -3.57
CA ALA A 565 48.91 -42.11 -3.59
C ALA A 565 47.37 -41.99 -3.71
N ALA A 566 46.82 -42.43 -4.85
CA ALA A 566 46.05 -43.68 -5.01
C ALA A 566 44.60 -43.56 -4.46
N ALA A 567 43.54 -43.52 -5.25
CA ALA A 567 43.03 -44.51 -6.23
C ALA A 567 42.67 -45.86 -5.59
N ASP A 568 41.43 -45.95 -5.09
CA ASP A 568 40.56 -47.13 -4.96
C ASP A 568 39.27 -46.67 -4.24
N SER A 569 38.08 -47.24 -4.32
CA SER A 569 37.24 -47.95 -5.30
C SER A 569 36.03 -48.44 -4.49
N SER A 570 34.86 -48.63 -5.11
CA SER A 570 33.62 -49.24 -4.55
C SER A 570 32.97 -48.50 -3.37
N GLY A 571 31.66 -48.24 -3.31
CA GLY A 571 30.53 -48.96 -3.85
C GLY A 571 29.67 -49.38 -2.66
N PHE A 572 28.55 -48.71 -2.41
CA PHE A 572 27.47 -49.26 -1.58
C PHE A 572 26.11 -48.65 -1.96
N SER A 573 25.29 -49.51 -2.54
CA SER A 573 23.85 -49.42 -2.65
C SER A 573 23.20 -49.99 -1.40
N ASN A 574 22.29 -49.24 -0.79
CA ASN A 574 20.93 -49.67 -0.39
C ASN A 574 20.10 -48.46 0.04
#